data_AF-A0A239KLJ5-F1
#
_entry.id   AF-A0A239KLJ5-F1
#
_cell.length_a   1.000
_cell.length_b   1.000
_cell.length_c   1.000
_cell.angle_alpha   90.00
_cell.angle_beta   90.00
_cell.angle_gamma   90.00
#
_symmetry.space_group_name_H-M   'P 1'
#
loop_
_entity.id
_entity.type
_entity.pdbx_description
1 polymer ?
#
loop_
_entity_poly.entity_id
_entity_poly.type
_entity_poly.pdbx_seq_one_letter_code
_entity_poly.pdbx_strand_id
1 'polypeptide(L)'
;MLKLTLLLAFILIGSPVKNEKKDATSSIPSIEFSNPAIEFESGQPVFTKETVATLNKPDSEEVRISINDDVDVSVSSTQIELSSLINLSEGTYTILVQGKNYEETFGFTIK
;
A
#
# COMPACT_ATOMS: atom_id res chain seq x y z
N MET A 1 13.19 -26.80 27.97
CA MET A 1 13.40 -25.57 27.16
C MET A 1 12.78 -25.79 25.80
N LEU A 2 11.57 -25.28 25.56
CA LEU A 2 10.84 -25.46 24.31
C LEU A 2 10.91 -24.14 23.54
N LYS A 3 11.60 -24.12 22.40
CA LYS A 3 11.59 -22.97 21.46
C LYS A 3 10.21 -22.93 20.81
N LEU A 4 9.45 -21.88 21.09
CA LEU A 4 8.16 -21.61 20.47
C LEU A 4 8.41 -20.80 19.20
N THR A 5 8.37 -21.48 18.05
CA THR A 5 8.35 -20.81 16.74
C THR A 5 6.95 -20.23 16.55
N LEU A 6 6.82 -18.92 16.73
CA LEU A 6 5.56 -18.21 16.55
C LEU A 6 5.39 -17.88 15.07
N LEU A 7 4.70 -18.75 14.33
CA LEU A 7 4.23 -18.47 12.98
C LEU A 7 2.99 -17.56 13.12
N LEU A 8 3.17 -16.24 13.16
CA LEU A 8 2.02 -15.32 13.08
C LEU A 8 1.45 -15.34 11.66
N ALA A 9 0.42 -16.16 11.47
CA ALA A 9 -0.54 -15.95 10.40
C ALA A 9 -1.41 -14.75 10.80
N PHE A 10 -1.12 -13.57 10.24
CA PHE A 10 -2.03 -12.43 10.34
C PHE A 10 -3.24 -12.69 9.44
N ILE A 11 -4.32 -13.17 10.05
CA ILE A 11 -5.66 -13.08 9.49
C ILE A 11 -6.07 -11.61 9.64
N LEU A 12 -6.01 -10.84 8.55
CA LEU A 12 -6.63 -9.51 8.49
C LEU A 12 -8.14 -9.68 8.72
N ILE A 13 -8.62 -9.35 9.93
CA ILE A 13 -10.03 -9.08 10.16
C ILE A 13 -10.24 -7.58 9.97
N GLY A 14 -10.41 -7.23 8.70
CA GLY A 14 -10.83 -5.94 8.19
C GLY A 14 -11.44 -6.16 6.82
N SER A 15 -12.38 -7.09 6.72
CA SER A 15 -13.09 -7.34 5.46
C SER A 15 -13.99 -6.13 5.16
N PRO A 16 -13.81 -5.42 4.04
CA PRO A 16 -14.90 -4.60 3.52
C PRO A 16 -16.08 -5.52 3.22
N VAL A 17 -17.27 -5.07 3.59
CA VAL A 17 -18.52 -5.81 3.43
C VAL A 17 -18.64 -6.27 1.98
N LYS A 18 -18.67 -7.59 1.82
CA LYS A 18 -18.74 -8.30 0.55
C LYS A 18 -20.11 -8.07 -0.08
N ASN A 19 -20.18 -7.25 -1.11
CA ASN A 19 -21.21 -7.37 -2.14
C ASN A 19 -20.57 -7.86 -3.43
N GLU A 20 -20.86 -9.14 -3.69
CA GLU A 20 -20.95 -9.81 -4.99
C GLU A 20 -19.72 -10.03 -5.88
N LYS A 21 -19.70 -11.27 -6.39
CA LYS A 21 -18.88 -11.86 -7.46
C LYS A 21 -17.35 -11.77 -7.37
N LYS A 22 -16.80 -12.92 -7.02
CA LYS A 22 -15.45 -13.36 -7.36
C LYS A 22 -15.40 -13.62 -8.88
N ASP A 23 -15.16 -12.58 -9.66
CA ASP A 23 -14.72 -12.69 -11.06
C ASP A 23 -13.23 -12.32 -11.16
N ALA A 24 -12.55 -12.86 -12.16
CA ALA A 24 -11.09 -12.85 -12.28
C ALA A 24 -10.49 -11.44 -12.29
N THR A 25 -9.26 -11.30 -11.75
CA THR A 25 -8.44 -10.06 -11.71
C THR A 25 -9.08 -8.90 -10.97
N SER A 26 -8.69 -8.70 -9.70
CA SER A 26 -9.02 -7.48 -8.96
C SER A 26 -8.40 -6.29 -9.70
N SER A 27 -9.23 -5.47 -10.36
CA SER A 27 -8.85 -4.24 -11.09
C SER A 27 -8.46 -3.07 -10.16
N ILE A 28 -8.22 -3.35 -8.88
CA ILE A 28 -7.99 -2.35 -7.84
C ILE A 28 -6.49 -2.29 -7.56
N PRO A 29 -5.85 -1.11 -7.55
CA PRO A 29 -4.44 -0.98 -7.21
C PRO A 29 -4.17 -1.46 -5.78
N SER A 30 -2.96 -1.96 -5.56
CA SER A 30 -2.48 -2.39 -4.25
C SER A 30 -1.10 -1.83 -3.95
N ILE A 31 -0.79 -1.68 -2.67
CA ILE A 31 0.56 -1.34 -2.21
C ILE A 31 1.18 -2.57 -1.55
N GLU A 32 2.35 -2.95 -2.04
CA GLU A 32 3.17 -4.01 -1.47
C GLU A 32 4.41 -3.41 -0.83
N PHE A 33 4.78 -3.95 0.33
CA PHE A 33 5.96 -3.53 1.07
C PHE A 33 7.01 -4.64 1.06
N SER A 34 8.28 -4.30 0.87
CA SER A 34 9.38 -5.27 0.79
C SER A 34 9.62 -6.01 2.11
N ASN A 35 9.23 -5.40 3.24
CA ASN A 35 9.35 -5.92 4.58
C ASN A 35 7.99 -5.89 5.29
N PRO A 36 7.74 -6.81 6.25
CA PRO A 36 6.56 -6.72 7.10
C PRO A 36 6.61 -5.48 8.00
N ALA A 37 5.43 -4.97 8.38
CA ALA A 37 5.32 -3.92 9.37
C ALA A 37 5.92 -4.36 10.71
N ILE A 38 6.64 -3.46 11.37
CA ILE A 38 7.26 -3.70 12.68
C ILE A 38 6.29 -3.43 13.84
N GLU A 39 5.30 -2.57 13.61
CA GLU A 39 4.23 -2.24 14.55
C GLU A 39 3.02 -1.63 13.82
N PHE A 40 1.95 -1.34 14.57
CA PHE A 40 0.78 -0.62 14.07
C PHE A 40 0.48 0.55 15.02
N GLU A 41 0.45 1.76 14.47
CA GLU A 41 0.16 3.00 15.22
C GLU A 41 -1.05 3.71 14.61
N SER A 42 -2.03 4.07 15.46
CA SER A 42 -3.28 4.71 15.02
C SER A 42 -3.99 3.97 13.87
N GLY A 43 -3.86 2.64 13.82
CA GLY A 43 -4.44 1.80 12.78
C GLY A 43 -3.63 1.72 11.48
N GLN A 44 -2.45 2.35 11.41
CA GLN A 44 -1.57 2.32 10.25
C GLN A 44 -0.35 1.42 10.49
N PRO A 45 0.10 0.66 9.49
CA PRO A 45 1.35 -0.09 9.59
C PRO A 45 2.55 0.87 9.67
N VAL A 46 3.49 0.53 10.53
CA VAL A 46 4.77 1.24 10.67
C VAL A 46 5.90 0.35 10.13
N PHE A 47 6.79 0.96 9.38
CA PHE A 47 7.89 0.32 8.68
C PHE A 47 9.22 0.97 9.02
N THR A 48 10.30 0.25 8.77
CA THR A 48 11.66 0.79 8.86
C THR A 48 12.00 1.57 7.58
N LYS A 49 12.95 2.50 7.67
CA LYS A 49 13.47 3.28 6.52
C LYS A 49 13.98 2.46 5.33
N GLU A 50 14.42 1.22 5.52
CA GLU A 50 14.83 0.34 4.42
C GLU A 50 13.64 -0.31 3.69
N THR A 51 12.42 -0.07 4.16
CA THR A 51 11.23 -0.64 3.54
C THR A 51 10.93 0.09 2.25
N VAL A 52 10.77 -0.71 1.19
CA VAL A 52 10.38 -0.25 -0.14
C VAL A 52 8.88 -0.46 -0.28
N ALA A 53 8.16 0.60 -0.63
CA ALA A 53 6.74 0.57 -0.94
C ALA A 53 6.54 0.63 -2.46
N THR A 54 5.79 -0.33 -2.98
CA THR A 54 5.55 -0.52 -4.40
C THR A 54 4.07 -0.47 -4.68
N LEU A 55 3.64 0.47 -5.53
CA LEU A 55 2.31 0.47 -6.08
C LEU A 55 2.24 -0.52 -7.23
N ASN A 56 1.32 -1.46 -7.16
CA ASN A 56 0.97 -2.37 -8.23
C ASN A 56 -0.43 -1.99 -8.76
N LYS A 57 -0.54 -1.75 -10.07
CA LYS A 57 -1.84 -1.57 -10.74
C LYS A 57 -2.07 -2.67 -11.78
N PRO A 58 -3.29 -3.22 -11.85
CA PRO A 58 -3.59 -4.37 -12.71
C PRO A 58 -3.69 -4.02 -14.21
N ASP A 59 -3.81 -2.74 -14.58
CA ASP A 59 -4.14 -2.31 -15.94
C ASP A 59 -3.16 -1.25 -16.46
N SER A 60 -3.09 -1.05 -17.79
CA SER A 60 -2.31 0.02 -18.43
C SER A 60 -2.94 1.41 -18.30
N GLU A 61 -4.02 1.56 -17.54
CA GLU A 61 -4.70 2.85 -17.36
C GLU A 61 -3.81 3.85 -16.64
N GLU A 62 -3.88 5.10 -17.06
CA GLU A 62 -3.20 6.20 -16.38
C GLU A 62 -3.83 6.38 -15.01
N VAL A 63 -3.01 6.30 -13.96
CA VAL A 63 -3.43 6.58 -12.58
C VAL A 63 -2.78 7.87 -12.11
N ARG A 64 -3.53 8.63 -11.32
CA ARG A 64 -2.99 9.74 -10.56
C ARG A 64 -2.62 9.25 -9.17
N ILE A 65 -1.42 9.61 -8.74
CA ILE A 65 -0.93 9.32 -7.40
C ILE A 65 -0.67 10.63 -6.69
N SER A 66 -1.25 10.77 -5.51
CA SER A 66 -0.89 11.83 -4.58
C SER A 66 -0.37 11.31 -3.27
N ILE A 67 0.71 11.95 -2.79
CA ILE A 67 1.34 11.60 -1.51
C ILE A 67 1.33 12.84 -0.63
N ASN A 68 0.70 12.74 0.54
CA ASN A 68 0.50 13.86 1.47
C ASN A 68 -0.05 15.13 0.81
N ASP A 69 -0.91 14.97 -0.19
CA ASP A 69 -1.53 16.05 -0.98
C ASP A 69 -0.57 16.95 -1.80
N ASP A 70 0.74 16.67 -1.80
CA ASP A 70 1.76 17.54 -2.40
C ASP A 70 2.21 17.12 -3.82
N VAL A 71 2.00 15.86 -4.18
CA VAL A 71 2.51 15.27 -5.42
C VAL A 71 1.33 14.84 -6.28
N ASP A 72 1.31 15.15 -7.57
CA ASP A 72 0.34 14.59 -8.54
C ASP A 72 1.16 14.03 -9.70
N VAL A 73 1.45 12.73 -9.64
CA VAL A 73 2.21 12.05 -10.68
C VAL A 73 1.26 11.15 -11.46
N SER A 74 1.19 11.42 -12.76
CA SER A 74 0.57 10.52 -13.73
C SER A 74 1.50 9.35 -14.00
N VAL A 75 0.99 8.13 -13.84
CA VAL A 75 1.81 6.93 -14.00
C VAL A 75 1.15 5.90 -14.90
N SER A 76 1.87 5.53 -15.96
CA SER A 76 1.46 4.54 -16.95
C SER A 76 2.00 3.14 -16.65
N SER A 77 3.10 3.04 -15.90
CA SER A 77 3.75 1.79 -15.49
C SER A 77 2.89 0.98 -14.52
N THR A 78 2.78 -0.33 -14.71
CA THR A 78 2.01 -1.24 -13.86
C THR A 78 2.60 -1.43 -12.46
N GLN A 79 3.88 -1.13 -12.29
CA GLN A 79 4.58 -1.21 -11.02
C GLN A 79 5.45 0.04 -10.82
N ILE A 80 5.34 0.66 -9.64
CA ILE A 80 6.01 1.93 -9.34
C ILE A 80 6.55 1.87 -7.92
N GLU A 81 7.86 2.07 -7.78
CA GLU A 81 8.49 2.27 -6.49
C GLU A 81 8.24 3.71 -6.03
N LEU A 82 7.63 3.91 -4.86
CA LEU A 82 7.23 5.24 -4.42
C LEU A 82 8.43 6.15 -4.07
N SER A 83 9.57 5.53 -3.71
CA SER A 83 10.85 6.22 -3.52
C SER A 83 11.37 6.90 -4.81
N SER A 84 10.91 6.43 -5.99
CA SER A 84 11.24 7.04 -7.29
C SER A 84 10.45 8.31 -7.56
N LEU A 85 9.35 8.51 -6.85
CA LEU A 85 8.48 9.69 -6.95
C LEU A 85 8.85 10.75 -5.92
N ILE A 86 9.12 10.30 -4.68
CA ILE A 86 9.46 11.18 -3.57
C ILE A 86 10.54 10.56 -2.68
N ASN A 87 11.30 11.41 -1.98
CA ASN A 87 12.17 10.93 -0.92
C ASN A 87 11.35 10.56 0.32
N LEU A 88 11.19 9.27 0.56
CA LEU A 88 10.48 8.73 1.72
C LEU A 88 11.40 8.76 2.97
N SER A 89 11.39 9.87 3.70
CA SER A 89 12.05 9.99 5.01
C SER A 89 11.18 9.46 6.15
N GLU A 90 11.69 9.46 7.38
CA GLU A 90 10.86 9.22 8.57
C GLU A 90 9.63 10.17 8.57
N GLY A 91 8.45 9.62 8.83
CA GLY A 91 7.20 10.36 8.77
C GLY A 91 5.99 9.50 8.45
N THR A 92 4.81 10.12 8.53
CA THR A 92 3.53 9.50 8.16
C THR A 92 3.16 9.94 6.75
N TYR A 93 2.72 8.97 5.95
CA TYR A 93 2.37 9.14 4.56
C TYR A 93 0.97 8.64 4.29
N THR A 94 0.24 9.41 3.49
CA THR A 94 -1.02 9.01 2.88
C THR A 94 -0.86 9.02 1.38
N ILE A 95 -1.20 7.91 0.73
CA ILE A 95 -1.17 7.78 -0.72
C ILE A 95 -2.60 7.69 -1.21
N LEU A 96 -3.00 8.66 -2.03
CA LEU A 96 -4.22 8.61 -2.80
C LEU A 96 -3.90 8.05 -4.19
N VAL A 97 -4.60 7.01 -4.60
CA VAL A 97 -4.52 6.45 -5.96
C VAL A 97 -5.87 6.61 -6.62
N GLN A 98 -5.92 7.44 -7.66
CA GLN A 98 -7.14 7.75 -8.38
C GLN A 98 -7.06 7.24 -9.82
N GLY A 99 -8.03 6.40 -10.17
CA GLY A 99 -8.27 5.95 -11.53
C GLY A 99 -9.57 6.51 -12.08
N LYS A 100 -9.97 6.06 -13.27
CA LYS A 100 -11.20 6.53 -13.92
C LYS A 100 -12.48 6.24 -13.11
N ASN A 101 -12.52 5.09 -12.43
CA ASN A 101 -13.72 4.59 -11.74
C ASN A 101 -13.45 4.18 -10.28
N TYR A 102 -12.29 4.53 -9.72
CA TYR A 102 -11.93 4.19 -8.35
C TYR A 102 -11.05 5.27 -7.73
N GLU A 103 -11.08 5.31 -6.40
CA GLU A 103 -10.24 6.16 -5.58
C GLU A 103 -9.92 5.36 -4.30
N GLU A 104 -8.64 5.13 -4.06
CA GLU A 104 -8.16 4.33 -2.93
C GLU A 104 -7.13 5.12 -2.13
N THR A 105 -7.18 5.00 -0.80
CA THR A 105 -6.27 5.70 0.11
C THR A 105 -5.51 4.71 0.98
N PHE A 106 -4.18 4.85 1.03
CA PHE A 106 -3.29 4.00 1.80
C PHE A 106 -2.47 4.84 2.78
N GLY A 107 -2.63 4.58 4.07
CA GLY A 107 -1.84 5.22 5.12
C GLY A 107 -0.73 4.31 5.65
N PHE A 108 0.48 4.83 5.84
CA PHE A 108 1.59 4.12 6.48
C PHE A 108 2.58 5.10 7.11
N THR A 109 3.44 4.60 8.00
CA THR A 109 4.49 5.41 8.66
C THR A 109 5.86 4.77 8.48
N ILE A 110 6.89 5.59 8.29
CA ILE A 110 8.31 5.19 8.27
C ILE A 110 9.00 5.72 9.53
N LYS A 111 9.75 4.86 10.21
CA LYS A 111 10.61 5.16 11.37
C LYS A 111 12.04 4.64 11.17
#